data_AF-A0A7W4EHT2-F1
#
_entry.id   AF-A0A7W4EHT2-F1
#
_cell.length_a   1.000
_cell.length_b   1.000
_cell.length_c   1.000
_cell.angle_alpha   90.00
_cell.angle_beta   90.00
_cell.angle_gamma   90.00
#
_symmetry.space_group_name_H-M   'P 1'
#
loop_
_entity.id
_entity.type
_entity.pdbx_description
1 polymer ?
#
loop_
_entity_poly.entity_id
_entity_poly.type
_entity_poly.pdbx_seq_one_letter_code
_entity_poly.pdbx_strand_id
1 'polypeptide(L)'
;MENLNNENQENQEQKNDDIKISKRSLYIAFSIIGALILGVSSYFVFFGKNKEAEKEVPHTDSALVHTDSANVAKKDSLSDEYEGEYDPYALYKVISNTLTLPNGQKLNFGDEVYLDVEKSTSGNSIIYLNNPYKVPSTKQYPISVDDEVLIDAYSFTEFKNSFSLPPFSSLPPGVKKVILDADGYHNGRTYSVTQNADRAKSTLSTGDFDGDGVKDYAVVLDDNENQESRLVIISINKVTKKPYVSFAENYNDKLKLKSFAKGASIYMNSSSFVKAPRDGILISNEGGGLVIIYDTNAQKYKFYEQIPISIEDSNYEEE
;
A
#
# COMPACT_ATOMS: atom_id res chain seq x y z
N MET A 1 7.44 10.08 -83.29
CA MET A 1 6.66 8.82 -83.35
C MET A 1 7.11 7.98 -82.18
N GLU A 2 6.16 7.64 -81.33
CA GLU A 2 6.27 6.79 -80.15
C GLU A 2 6.72 5.36 -80.52
N ASN A 3 7.49 4.70 -79.66
CA ASN A 3 6.92 3.69 -78.75
C ASN A 3 7.99 3.02 -77.86
N LEU A 4 7.80 3.22 -76.55
CA LEU A 4 7.78 2.29 -75.41
C LEU A 4 8.67 1.02 -75.32
N ASN A 5 9.23 0.90 -74.10
CA ASN A 5 9.56 -0.27 -73.28
C ASN A 5 10.70 -1.21 -73.68
N ASN A 6 11.71 -1.35 -72.81
CA ASN A 6 11.63 -2.33 -71.72
C ASN A 6 12.68 -2.12 -70.61
N GLU A 7 12.30 -2.57 -69.42
CA GLU A 7 12.94 -2.46 -68.11
C GLU A 7 14.27 -3.20 -67.97
N ASN A 8 15.15 -2.70 -67.09
CA ASN A 8 15.82 -3.45 -66.01
C ASN A 8 16.78 -2.52 -65.24
N GLN A 9 16.37 -2.09 -64.05
CA GLN A 9 17.26 -1.49 -63.04
C GLN A 9 17.62 -2.59 -62.04
N GLU A 10 18.88 -3.02 -62.04
CA GLU A 10 19.43 -3.91 -61.03
C GLU A 10 19.68 -3.14 -59.71
N ASN A 11 19.20 -3.75 -58.64
CA ASN A 11 19.33 -3.34 -57.25
C ASN A 11 20.80 -3.26 -56.81
N GLN A 12 21.13 -2.18 -56.09
CA GLN A 12 22.33 -2.11 -55.25
C GLN A 12 22.10 -2.90 -53.96
N GLU A 13 22.76 -4.05 -53.83
CA GLU A 13 22.93 -4.73 -52.54
C GLU A 13 24.03 -4.05 -51.72
N GLN A 14 23.63 -3.49 -50.59
CA GLN A 14 24.49 -2.92 -49.57
C GLN A 14 25.12 -4.06 -48.76
N LYS A 15 26.42 -4.27 -48.93
CA LYS A 15 27.21 -5.29 -48.22
C LYS A 15 27.36 -4.88 -46.75
N ASN A 16 26.55 -5.45 -45.87
CA ASN A 16 26.79 -5.42 -44.43
C ASN A 16 27.87 -6.45 -44.09
N ASP A 17 29.05 -5.98 -43.70
CA ASP A 17 30.12 -6.83 -43.19
C ASP A 17 29.76 -7.31 -41.77
N ASP A 18 29.30 -8.56 -41.67
CA ASP A 18 29.14 -9.26 -40.40
C ASP A 18 30.50 -9.38 -39.67
N ILE A 19 30.64 -8.70 -38.54
CA ILE A 19 31.79 -8.84 -37.65
C ILE A 19 31.73 -10.24 -37.00
N LYS A 20 32.42 -11.21 -37.61
CA LYS A 20 32.64 -12.54 -37.01
C LYS A 20 33.66 -12.45 -35.88
N ILE A 21 33.18 -12.21 -34.65
CA ILE A 21 33.99 -12.33 -33.43
C ILE A 21 34.34 -13.81 -33.21
N SER A 22 35.64 -14.15 -33.24
CA SER A 22 36.07 -15.53 -33.04
C SER A 22 35.83 -15.98 -31.60
N LYS A 23 35.44 -17.26 -31.40
CA LYS A 23 35.21 -17.85 -30.07
C LYS A 23 36.40 -17.64 -29.12
N ARG A 24 37.64 -17.59 -29.63
CA ARG A 24 38.85 -17.33 -28.83
C ARG A 24 38.90 -15.90 -28.29
N SER A 25 38.43 -14.90 -29.04
CA SER A 25 38.31 -13.51 -28.57
C SER A 25 37.28 -13.36 -27.46
N LEU A 26 36.22 -14.16 -27.51
CA LEU A 26 35.16 -14.17 -26.49
C LEU A 26 35.65 -14.76 -25.16
N TYR A 27 36.42 -15.85 -25.19
CA TYR A 27 37.00 -16.46 -23.99
C TYR A 27 38.03 -15.55 -23.31
N ILE A 28 38.84 -14.80 -24.09
CA ILE A 28 39.79 -13.83 -23.54
C ILE A 28 39.04 -12.68 -22.85
N ALA A 29 37.96 -12.16 -23.46
CA ALA A 29 37.15 -11.12 -22.85
C ALA A 29 36.49 -11.56 -21.53
N PHE A 30 35.92 -12.77 -21.49
CA PHE A 30 35.35 -13.32 -20.25
C PHE A 30 36.40 -13.59 -19.16
N SER A 31 37.62 -14.01 -19.54
CA SER A 31 38.70 -14.25 -18.59
C SER A 31 39.20 -12.95 -17.93
N ILE A 32 39.29 -11.86 -18.70
CA ILE A 32 39.67 -10.53 -18.17
C ILE A 32 38.59 -9.97 -17.23
N ILE A 33 37.32 -10.10 -17.61
CA ILE A 33 36.20 -9.64 -16.77
C ILE A 33 36.10 -10.46 -15.47
N GLY A 34 36.29 -11.78 -15.55
CA GLY A 34 36.32 -12.65 -14.37
C GLY A 34 37.46 -12.31 -13.39
N ALA A 35 38.66 -12.01 -13.91
CA ALA A 35 39.79 -11.61 -13.09
C ALA A 35 39.59 -10.25 -12.39
N LEU A 36 38.93 -9.29 -13.07
CA LEU A 36 38.59 -7.99 -12.48
C LEU A 36 37.58 -8.10 -11.34
N ILE A 37 36.55 -8.94 -11.49
CA ILE A 37 35.53 -9.14 -10.45
C ILE A 37 36.16 -9.80 -9.20
N LEU A 38 36.97 -10.84 -9.37
CA LEU A 38 37.65 -11.52 -8.26
C LEU A 38 38.69 -10.62 -7.56
N GLY A 39 39.36 -9.72 -8.29
CA GLY A 39 40.28 -8.74 -7.73
C GLY A 39 39.59 -7.70 -6.83
N VAL A 40 38.41 -7.21 -7.22
CA VAL A 40 37.65 -6.24 -6.43
C VAL A 40 37.01 -6.88 -5.20
N SER A 41 36.52 -8.12 -5.32
CA SER A 41 35.95 -8.87 -4.18
C SER A 41 37.00 -9.19 -3.11
N SER A 42 38.22 -9.59 -3.53
CA SER A 42 39.31 -9.87 -2.59
C SER A 42 39.85 -8.62 -1.91
N TYR A 43 39.87 -7.47 -2.59
CA TYR A 43 40.23 -6.19 -1.98
C TYR A 43 39.26 -5.77 -0.87
N PHE A 44 37.94 -5.91 -1.06
CA PHE A 44 36.95 -5.56 -0.02
C PHE A 44 36.98 -6.51 1.19
N VAL A 45 37.22 -7.80 0.97
CA VAL A 45 37.30 -8.78 2.06
C VAL A 45 38.61 -8.65 2.87
N PHE A 46 39.71 -8.24 2.23
CA PHE A 46 41.03 -8.18 2.87
C PHE A 46 41.37 -6.79 3.44
N PHE A 47 40.88 -5.70 2.85
CA PHE A 47 41.12 -4.32 3.35
C PHE A 47 39.91 -3.68 4.06
N GLY A 48 38.75 -4.36 4.10
CA GLY A 48 37.58 -3.92 4.88
C GLY A 48 37.66 -4.21 6.38
N LYS A 49 38.65 -5.01 6.82
CA LYS A 49 38.96 -5.25 8.23
C LYS A 49 40.13 -4.36 8.63
N ASN A 50 39.83 -3.20 9.19
CA ASN A 50 40.63 -2.48 10.21
C ASN A 50 40.16 -1.02 10.30
N LYS A 51 39.11 -0.76 11.09
CA LYS A 51 38.92 0.48 11.86
C LYS A 51 38.03 0.20 13.07
N GLU A 52 38.58 -0.51 14.05
CA GLU A 52 38.14 -0.33 15.44
C GLU A 52 38.84 0.94 15.95
N ALA A 53 38.04 1.92 16.35
CA ALA A 53 38.48 3.03 17.19
C ALA A 53 37.60 3.01 18.43
N GLU A 54 38.13 2.33 19.44
CA GLU A 54 37.71 2.34 20.82
C GLU A 54 37.79 3.78 21.37
N LYS A 55 36.67 4.29 21.88
CA LYS A 55 36.65 5.34 22.90
C LYS A 55 35.63 4.97 23.96
N GLU A 56 36.16 4.71 25.15
CA GLU A 56 35.45 4.46 26.39
C GLU A 56 34.40 5.55 26.70
N VAL A 57 33.22 5.13 27.17
CA VAL A 57 32.29 5.94 27.97
C VAL A 57 31.68 5.03 29.05
N PRO A 58 31.62 5.44 30.32
CA PRO A 58 31.27 4.60 31.45
C PRO A 58 29.76 4.36 31.59
N HIS A 59 29.43 3.28 32.32
CA HIS A 59 28.11 2.87 32.83
C HIS A 59 27.10 3.99 33.12
N THR A 60 25.83 3.81 32.75
CA THR A 60 24.70 3.81 33.70
C THR A 60 23.39 3.32 33.07
N ASP A 61 22.63 2.60 33.88
CA ASP A 61 21.27 2.11 33.66
C ASP A 61 20.28 3.21 33.21
N SER A 62 19.26 2.75 32.46
CA SER A 62 17.89 3.25 32.41
C SER A 62 17.62 4.61 33.08
N ALA A 63 17.63 5.70 32.31
CA ALA A 63 16.83 6.88 32.62
C ALA A 63 16.66 7.82 31.41
N LEU A 64 15.42 8.30 31.26
CA LEU A 64 15.02 9.62 30.73
C LEU A 64 14.90 9.80 29.20
N VAL A 65 13.68 9.53 28.74
CA VAL A 65 13.01 10.24 27.64
C VAL A 65 13.19 11.74 27.86
N HIS A 66 13.91 12.41 26.94
CA HIS A 66 13.95 13.86 26.89
C HIS A 66 12.56 14.41 26.62
N THR A 67 12.01 15.08 27.63
CA THR A 67 10.92 16.03 27.51
C THR A 67 11.37 17.23 26.68
N ASP A 68 10.91 17.33 25.45
CA ASP A 68 10.73 18.61 24.78
C ASP A 68 9.22 18.92 24.77
N SER A 69 8.77 19.49 25.90
CA SER A 69 7.48 20.13 25.98
C SER A 69 7.53 21.40 25.15
N ALA A 70 6.92 21.37 23.96
CA ALA A 70 6.40 22.59 23.37
C ALA A 70 5.45 23.23 24.38
N ASN A 71 5.60 24.55 24.61
CA ASN A 71 4.74 25.33 25.50
C ASN A 71 3.29 25.27 25.02
N VAL A 72 2.54 24.31 25.53
CA VAL A 72 1.08 24.32 25.49
C VAL A 72 0.62 25.19 26.66
N ALA A 73 -0.26 26.15 26.37
CA ALA A 73 -0.85 27.03 27.36
C ALA A 73 -1.34 26.25 28.58
N LYS A 74 -1.05 26.79 29.78
CA LYS A 74 -1.37 26.19 31.08
C LYS A 74 -2.81 25.68 31.14
N LYS A 75 -2.94 24.39 31.49
CA LYS A 75 -4.17 23.71 31.87
C LYS A 75 -4.65 24.28 33.19
N ASP A 76 -5.76 25.01 33.19
CA ASP A 76 -6.48 25.31 34.42
C ASP A 76 -7.18 24.03 34.90
N SER A 77 -6.81 23.59 36.10
CA SER A 77 -7.37 22.42 36.76
C SER A 77 -8.58 22.84 37.60
N LEU A 78 -9.81 22.53 37.17
CA LEU A 78 -10.99 22.65 38.04
C LEU A 78 -12.03 21.52 37.81
N SER A 79 -12.40 20.96 38.97
CA SER A 79 -13.52 20.11 39.40
C SER A 79 -14.35 19.30 38.39
N ASP A 80 -14.35 17.98 38.59
CA ASP A 80 -15.38 17.06 38.08
C ASP A 80 -16.63 17.12 38.98
N GLU A 81 -17.54 18.05 38.70
CA GLU A 81 -18.93 17.97 39.18
C GLU A 81 -19.81 17.47 38.03
N TYR A 82 -20.30 16.24 38.17
CA TYR A 82 -21.24 15.62 37.24
C TYR A 82 -22.66 16.12 37.53
N GLU A 83 -23.12 17.11 36.77
CA GLU A 83 -24.55 17.37 36.58
C GLU A 83 -24.97 16.96 35.16
N GLY A 84 -26.11 16.26 35.08
CA GLY A 84 -26.59 15.52 33.92
C GLY A 84 -27.11 16.38 32.76
N GLU A 85 -26.27 17.24 32.20
CA GLU A 85 -26.49 17.87 30.91
C GLU A 85 -25.83 17.03 29.80
N TYR A 86 -26.53 16.84 28.68
CA TYR A 86 -25.98 16.16 27.51
C TYR A 86 -24.78 16.96 27.00
N ASP A 87 -23.56 16.43 27.15
CA ASP A 87 -22.35 17.01 26.55
C ASP A 87 -22.32 16.60 25.06
N PRO A 88 -22.59 17.53 24.11
CA PRO A 88 -22.60 17.21 22.69
C PRO A 88 -21.18 17.06 22.12
N TYR A 89 -20.14 17.18 22.96
CA TYR A 89 -18.74 17.14 22.56
C TYR A 89 -18.09 15.80 22.90
N ALA A 90 -17.90 14.96 21.88
CA ALA A 90 -17.28 13.65 22.04
C ALA A 90 -15.74 13.73 21.94
N LEU A 91 -15.04 12.93 22.75
CA LEU A 91 -13.57 12.87 22.72
C LEU A 91 -13.07 11.98 21.59
N TYR A 92 -12.26 12.55 20.70
CA TYR A 92 -11.66 11.89 19.55
C TYR A 92 -10.13 12.02 19.58
N LYS A 93 -9.47 11.15 18.81
CA LYS A 93 -8.03 11.10 18.62
C LYS A 93 -7.67 11.33 17.17
N VAL A 94 -6.62 12.10 16.92
CA VAL A 94 -6.06 12.29 15.57
C VAL A 94 -5.31 11.04 15.13
N ILE A 95 -5.60 10.53 13.92
CA ILE A 95 -4.99 9.33 13.35
C ILE A 95 -4.14 9.61 12.10
N SER A 96 -4.04 10.87 11.68
CA SER A 96 -3.00 11.30 10.73
C SER A 96 -1.65 11.43 11.44
N ASN A 97 -0.55 11.16 10.71
CA ASN A 97 0.81 11.41 11.23
C ASN A 97 1.02 12.89 11.57
N THR A 98 0.49 13.78 10.72
CA THR A 98 0.49 15.22 10.95
C THR A 98 -0.73 15.83 10.27
N LEU A 99 -1.50 16.61 11.01
CA LEU A 99 -2.64 17.37 10.52
C LEU A 99 -2.35 18.86 10.72
N THR A 100 -2.27 19.62 9.63
CA THR A 100 -2.11 21.08 9.71
C THR A 100 -3.48 21.72 9.68
N LEU A 101 -3.81 22.45 10.73
CA LEU A 101 -5.08 23.15 10.89
C LEU A 101 -5.08 24.47 10.08
N PRO A 102 -6.25 25.06 9.78
CA PRO A 102 -6.34 26.31 9.02
C PRO A 102 -5.57 27.49 9.61
N ASN A 103 -5.39 27.50 10.94
CA ASN A 103 -4.61 28.52 11.66
C ASN A 103 -3.09 28.25 11.67
N GLY A 104 -2.62 27.22 10.97
CA GLY A 104 -1.21 26.83 10.90
C GLY A 104 -0.72 25.96 12.06
N GLN A 105 -1.54 25.75 13.10
CA GLN A 105 -1.22 24.81 14.16
C GLN A 105 -1.17 23.38 13.59
N LYS A 106 -0.30 22.55 14.16
CA LYS A 106 -0.20 21.14 13.80
C LYS A 106 -0.70 20.26 14.94
N LEU A 107 -1.48 19.24 14.58
CA LEU A 107 -1.80 18.12 15.45
C LEU A 107 -1.05 16.89 14.97
N ASN A 108 -0.62 16.07 15.91
CA ASN A 108 0.11 14.84 15.69
C ASN A 108 -0.79 13.63 15.95
N PHE A 109 -0.32 12.46 15.50
CA PHE A 109 -0.95 11.19 15.79
C PHE A 109 -1.16 11.00 17.31
N GLY A 110 -2.41 10.74 17.71
CA GLY A 110 -2.82 10.53 19.09
C GLY A 110 -3.22 11.77 19.87
N ASP A 111 -3.11 12.97 19.28
CA ASP A 111 -3.60 14.20 19.90
C ASP A 111 -5.12 14.13 20.11
N GLU A 112 -5.55 14.68 21.24
CA GLU A 112 -6.97 14.72 21.63
C GLU A 112 -7.65 15.95 21.05
N VAL A 113 -8.87 15.73 20.56
CA VAL A 113 -9.76 16.79 20.09
C VAL A 113 -11.18 16.46 20.52
N TYR A 114 -12.03 17.48 20.58
CA TYR A 114 -13.44 17.34 20.94
C TYR A 114 -14.31 17.58 19.72
N LEU A 115 -15.01 16.55 19.26
CA LEU A 115 -15.92 16.58 18.12
C LEU A 115 -17.29 17.14 18.54
N ASP A 116 -17.78 18.14 17.82
CA ASP A 116 -19.16 18.64 17.92
C ASP A 116 -20.10 17.69 17.16
N VAL A 117 -20.76 16.77 17.87
CA VAL A 117 -21.57 15.71 17.24
C VAL A 117 -22.77 16.30 16.49
N GLU A 118 -23.32 17.42 16.96
CA GLU A 118 -24.50 18.05 16.36
C GLU A 118 -24.18 18.80 15.07
N LYS A 119 -22.95 19.33 14.94
CA LYS A 119 -22.53 20.13 13.78
C LYS A 119 -21.72 19.36 12.75
N SER A 120 -21.23 18.18 13.12
CA SER A 120 -20.43 17.35 12.22
C SER A 120 -21.32 16.57 11.27
N THR A 121 -20.83 16.37 10.04
CA THR A 121 -21.49 15.56 9.01
C THR A 121 -20.50 14.58 8.40
N SER A 122 -21.00 13.60 7.64
CA SER A 122 -20.11 12.69 6.91
C SER A 122 -19.19 13.48 5.96
N GLY A 123 -17.89 13.21 6.02
CA GLY A 123 -16.85 13.92 5.28
C GLY A 123 -16.38 15.24 5.89
N ASN A 124 -17.04 15.74 6.95
CA ASN A 124 -16.68 17.02 7.57
C ASN A 124 -16.96 17.00 9.08
N SER A 125 -15.89 16.93 9.87
CA SER A 125 -15.92 17.00 11.32
C SER A 125 -15.64 18.41 11.82
N ILE A 126 -16.48 18.89 12.74
CA ILE A 126 -16.25 20.14 13.47
C ILE A 126 -15.64 19.80 14.83
N ILE A 127 -14.40 20.22 15.05
CA ILE A 127 -13.66 19.93 16.28
C ILE A 127 -13.25 21.19 17.05
N TYR A 128 -12.93 20.99 18.32
CA TYR A 128 -12.31 21.96 19.20
C TYR A 128 -11.10 21.35 19.91
N LEU A 129 -10.11 22.18 20.24
CA LEU A 129 -8.89 21.74 20.94
C LEU A 129 -9.08 21.53 22.44
N ASN A 130 -10.14 22.11 23.01
CA ASN A 130 -10.56 21.90 24.40
C ASN A 130 -12.07 21.67 24.42
N ASN A 131 -12.57 20.91 25.40
CA ASN A 131 -14.00 20.66 25.54
C ASN A 131 -14.74 22.00 25.76
N PRO A 132 -15.62 22.43 24.84
CA PRO A 132 -16.34 23.69 24.99
C PRO A 132 -17.40 23.70 26.10
N TYR A 133 -17.79 22.54 26.62
CA TYR A 133 -18.60 22.44 27.85
C TYR A 133 -17.78 22.87 29.07
N LYS A 134 -16.53 22.41 29.17
CA LYS A 134 -15.61 22.74 30.28
C LYS A 134 -14.91 24.10 30.10
N VAL A 135 -14.67 24.51 28.85
CA VAL A 135 -13.99 25.77 28.49
C VAL A 135 -14.83 26.53 27.46
N PRO A 136 -15.90 27.23 27.88
CA PRO A 136 -16.88 27.85 26.97
C PRO A 136 -16.31 28.86 25.96
N SER A 137 -15.19 29.51 26.27
CA SER A 137 -14.50 30.42 25.34
C SER A 137 -14.05 29.75 24.05
N THR A 138 -13.83 28.42 24.07
CA THR A 138 -13.41 27.63 22.90
C THR A 138 -14.49 27.54 21.83
N LYS A 139 -15.78 27.74 22.17
CA LYS A 139 -16.90 27.72 21.21
C LYS A 139 -16.75 28.70 20.05
N GLN A 140 -15.92 29.73 20.22
CA GLN A 140 -15.67 30.78 19.21
C GLN A 140 -14.67 30.33 18.12
N TYR A 141 -13.99 29.21 18.31
CA TYR A 141 -12.91 28.73 17.44
C TYR A 141 -13.14 27.30 16.94
N PRO A 142 -14.26 27.01 16.24
CA PRO A 142 -14.47 25.70 15.63
C PRO A 142 -13.46 25.47 14.51
N ILE A 143 -13.03 24.23 14.35
CA ILE A 143 -12.08 23.84 13.31
C ILE A 143 -12.73 22.74 12.48
N SER A 144 -12.85 22.96 11.18
CA SER A 144 -13.33 21.94 10.23
C SER A 144 -12.16 21.08 9.78
N VAL A 145 -12.32 19.78 9.89
CA VAL A 145 -11.35 18.76 9.44
C VAL A 145 -12.08 17.64 8.71
N ASP A 146 -11.35 16.92 7.86
CA ASP A 146 -11.88 15.69 7.25
C ASP A 146 -12.15 14.65 8.34
N ASP A 147 -13.28 13.95 8.27
CA ASP A 147 -13.62 12.93 9.26
C ASP A 147 -12.65 11.74 9.25
N GLU A 148 -11.98 11.46 8.14
CA GLU A 148 -11.02 10.36 7.99
C GLU A 148 -9.81 10.46 8.92
N VAL A 149 -9.47 11.66 9.38
CA VAL A 149 -8.26 11.88 10.20
C VAL A 149 -8.51 11.71 11.70
N LEU A 150 -9.74 11.36 12.09
CA LEU A 150 -10.16 11.22 13.48
C LEU A 150 -10.69 9.82 13.76
N ILE A 151 -10.57 9.37 15.00
CA ILE A 151 -11.27 8.18 15.51
C ILE A 151 -11.76 8.45 16.93
N ASP A 152 -12.87 7.83 17.32
CA ASP A 152 -13.33 7.85 18.72
C ASP A 152 -12.20 7.43 19.65
N ALA A 153 -12.03 8.14 20.76
CA ALA A 153 -10.92 7.88 21.67
C ALA A 153 -10.93 6.45 22.24
N TYR A 154 -12.11 5.84 22.36
CA TYR A 154 -12.27 4.45 22.79
C TYR A 154 -11.64 3.45 21.80
N SER A 155 -11.76 3.69 20.49
CA SER A 155 -11.26 2.80 19.44
C SER A 155 -9.80 3.05 19.07
N PHE A 156 -9.18 4.11 19.59
CA PHE A 156 -7.84 4.53 19.21
C PHE A 156 -6.76 3.48 19.52
N THR A 157 -6.85 2.78 20.65
CA THR A 157 -5.87 1.76 21.03
C THR A 157 -5.88 0.59 20.05
N GLU A 158 -7.08 0.11 19.70
CA GLU A 158 -7.24 -0.96 18.72
C GLU A 158 -6.75 -0.53 17.35
N PHE A 159 -7.15 0.65 16.88
CA PHE A 159 -6.65 1.24 15.63
C PHE A 159 -5.11 1.28 15.61
N LYS A 160 -4.49 1.80 16.67
CA LYS A 160 -3.03 1.91 16.75
C LYS A 160 -2.36 0.54 16.66
N ASN A 161 -2.93 -0.47 17.29
CA ASN A 161 -2.39 -1.83 17.28
C ASN A 161 -2.53 -2.46 15.89
N SER A 162 -3.71 -2.40 15.28
CA SER A 162 -3.99 -2.96 13.95
C SER A 162 -3.02 -2.44 12.89
N PHE A 163 -2.73 -1.13 12.89
CA PHE A 163 -1.87 -0.50 11.87
C PHE A 163 -0.43 -0.25 12.33
N SER A 164 0.08 -0.98 13.32
CA SER A 164 1.41 -0.73 13.91
C SER A 164 2.59 -1.15 13.01
N LEU A 165 2.41 -2.18 12.18
CA LEU A 165 3.48 -2.74 11.35
C LEU A 165 3.66 -1.95 10.03
N PRO A 166 4.91 -1.71 9.56
CA PRO A 166 5.17 -1.39 8.16
C PRO A 166 4.85 -2.65 7.33
N PRO A 167 3.79 -2.67 6.52
CA PRO A 167 3.43 -1.55 5.64
C PRO A 167 2.17 -0.76 6.03
N PHE A 168 1.35 -1.29 6.93
CA PHE A 168 0.07 -0.72 7.34
C PHE A 168 0.17 0.67 7.99
N SER A 169 1.21 0.90 8.77
CA SER A 169 1.43 2.19 9.45
C SER A 169 1.54 3.37 8.48
N SER A 170 2.03 3.12 7.26
CA SER A 170 2.21 4.12 6.20
C SER A 170 0.94 4.46 5.40
N LEU A 171 -0.15 3.71 5.61
CA LEU A 171 -1.40 3.93 4.88
C LEU A 171 -2.06 5.28 5.23
N PRO A 172 -2.73 5.93 4.27
CA PRO A 172 -3.57 7.09 4.56
C PRO A 172 -4.66 6.76 5.57
N PRO A 173 -5.06 7.71 6.45
CA PRO A 173 -6.10 7.48 7.45
C PRO A 173 -7.43 6.95 6.88
N GLY A 174 -7.91 7.52 5.77
CA GLY A 174 -9.12 7.02 5.10
C GLY A 174 -9.02 5.57 4.65
N VAL A 175 -7.86 5.16 4.12
CA VAL A 175 -7.63 3.76 3.72
C VAL A 175 -7.65 2.84 4.95
N LYS A 176 -7.03 3.26 6.06
CA LYS A 176 -7.08 2.51 7.33
C LYS A 176 -8.52 2.35 7.83
N LYS A 177 -9.36 3.38 7.72
CA LYS A 177 -10.78 3.29 8.08
C LYS A 177 -11.54 2.30 7.21
N VAL A 178 -11.38 2.36 5.89
CA VAL A 178 -12.00 1.39 4.98
C VAL A 178 -11.51 -0.04 5.26
N ILE A 179 -10.24 -0.20 5.65
CA ILE A 179 -9.73 -1.49 6.12
C ILE A 179 -10.48 -1.92 7.38
N LEU A 180 -10.66 -1.06 8.38
CA LEU A 180 -11.41 -1.41 9.60
C LEU A 180 -12.88 -1.73 9.33
N ASP A 181 -13.51 -1.08 8.36
CA ASP A 181 -14.89 -1.38 7.97
C ASP A 181 -15.00 -2.73 7.22
N ALA A 182 -13.90 -3.16 6.58
CA ALA A 182 -13.76 -4.48 5.97
C ALA A 182 -13.14 -5.54 6.89
N ASP A 183 -12.57 -5.10 8.01
CA ASP A 183 -12.12 -5.87 9.16
C ASP A 183 -13.37 -6.21 10.00
N GLY A 184 -13.33 -7.32 10.72
CA GLY A 184 -14.46 -7.78 11.52
C GLY A 184 -15.30 -8.86 10.85
N TYR A 185 -16.57 -8.93 11.26
CA TYR A 185 -17.41 -10.10 11.02
C TYR A 185 -18.05 -10.10 9.63
N HIS A 186 -17.55 -10.96 8.76
CA HIS A 186 -18.09 -11.19 7.43
C HIS A 186 -18.36 -12.67 7.21
N ASN A 187 -19.61 -13.01 6.88
CA ASN A 187 -20.04 -14.38 6.58
C ASN A 187 -19.70 -15.41 7.66
N GLY A 188 -19.82 -15.07 8.95
CA GLY A 188 -19.49 -16.02 10.01
C GLY A 188 -18.09 -15.90 10.59
N ARG A 189 -17.23 -15.04 10.02
CA ARG A 189 -15.78 -15.06 10.26
C ARG A 189 -15.25 -13.67 10.54
N THR A 190 -14.23 -13.60 11.39
CA THR A 190 -13.54 -12.36 11.72
C THR A 190 -12.24 -12.28 10.95
N TYR A 191 -12.09 -11.25 10.12
CA TYR A 191 -10.86 -11.02 9.36
C TYR A 191 -10.17 -9.77 9.87
N SER A 192 -8.85 -9.81 10.04
CA SER A 192 -8.09 -8.64 10.51
C SER A 192 -6.74 -8.50 9.80
N VAL A 193 -6.16 -7.30 9.84
CA VAL A 193 -4.77 -7.14 9.37
C VAL A 193 -3.79 -7.94 10.23
N THR A 194 -2.86 -8.63 9.55
CA THR A 194 -1.90 -9.49 10.23
C THR A 194 -1.01 -8.72 11.22
N GLN A 195 -0.78 -9.30 12.40
CA GLN A 195 0.20 -8.81 13.37
C GLN A 195 1.55 -9.53 13.25
N ASN A 196 1.71 -10.39 12.24
CA ASN A 196 2.99 -11.05 11.93
C ASN A 196 3.80 -10.18 10.95
N ALA A 197 4.96 -9.68 11.40
CA ALA A 197 5.80 -8.77 10.63
C ALA A 197 6.32 -9.35 9.30
N ASP A 198 6.59 -10.66 9.23
CA ASP A 198 7.03 -11.29 7.98
C ASP A 198 5.87 -11.46 7.00
N ARG A 199 4.69 -11.83 7.50
CA ARG A 199 3.48 -11.94 6.70
C ARG A 199 3.04 -10.59 6.14
N ALA A 200 3.13 -9.52 6.95
CA ALA A 200 2.74 -8.17 6.59
C ALA A 200 3.39 -7.67 5.29
N LYS A 201 4.61 -8.12 4.99
CA LYS A 201 5.35 -7.78 3.76
C LYS A 201 4.67 -8.27 2.48
N SER A 202 3.74 -9.22 2.58
CA SER A 202 3.06 -9.86 1.45
C SER A 202 1.54 -9.76 1.53
N THR A 203 1.00 -8.84 2.32
CA THR A 203 -0.46 -8.68 2.47
C THR A 203 -0.95 -7.27 2.10
N LEU A 204 -0.07 -6.43 1.57
CA LEU A 204 -0.45 -5.12 1.04
C LEU A 204 0.28 -4.85 -0.28
N SER A 205 -0.43 -4.34 -1.28
CA SER A 205 0.15 -3.80 -2.51
C SER A 205 -0.57 -2.53 -2.95
N THR A 206 0.04 -1.79 -3.87
CA THR A 206 -0.54 -0.58 -4.48
C THR A 206 -0.32 -0.59 -5.99
N GLY A 207 -1.16 0.12 -6.72
CA GLY A 207 -1.16 0.23 -8.18
C GLY A 207 -2.35 1.08 -8.67
N ASP A 208 -2.47 1.32 -9.97
CA ASP A 208 -3.65 1.95 -10.58
C ASP A 208 -4.59 0.84 -11.10
N PHE A 209 -5.33 0.21 -10.19
CA PHE A 209 -5.99 -1.08 -10.45
C PHE A 209 -7.26 -0.95 -11.29
N ASP A 210 -7.98 0.17 -11.18
CA ASP A 210 -9.13 0.47 -12.03
C ASP A 210 -8.77 1.26 -13.30
N GLY A 211 -7.56 1.83 -13.37
CA GLY A 211 -7.01 2.51 -14.53
C GLY A 211 -7.44 3.97 -14.67
N ASP A 212 -7.89 4.62 -13.58
CA ASP A 212 -8.30 6.01 -13.57
C ASP A 212 -7.13 7.01 -13.38
N GLY A 213 -5.92 6.49 -13.15
CA GLY A 213 -4.69 7.26 -12.93
C GLY A 213 -4.47 7.66 -11.47
N VAL A 214 -5.26 7.14 -10.53
CA VAL A 214 -5.11 7.32 -9.09
C VAL A 214 -4.53 6.04 -8.48
N LYS A 215 -3.76 6.20 -7.40
CA LYS A 215 -3.18 5.06 -6.69
C LYS A 215 -4.22 4.40 -5.80
N ASP A 216 -4.44 3.12 -6.05
CA ASP A 216 -5.28 2.21 -5.30
C ASP A 216 -4.46 1.30 -4.39
N TYR A 217 -5.17 0.57 -3.53
CA TYR A 217 -4.61 -0.32 -2.52
C TYR A 217 -5.27 -1.69 -2.62
N ALA A 218 -4.50 -2.75 -2.41
CA ALA A 218 -5.02 -4.09 -2.19
C ALA A 218 -4.46 -4.61 -0.88
N VAL A 219 -5.31 -5.21 -0.05
CA VAL A 219 -4.96 -5.74 1.25
C VAL A 219 -5.52 -7.15 1.43
N VAL A 220 -4.75 -8.00 2.09
CA VAL A 220 -5.19 -9.31 2.56
C VAL A 220 -5.45 -9.20 4.06
N LEU A 221 -6.67 -9.50 4.46
CA LEU A 221 -7.11 -9.66 5.85
C LEU A 221 -7.13 -11.15 6.20
N ASP A 222 -6.80 -11.47 7.43
CA ASP A 222 -6.57 -12.82 7.92
C ASP A 222 -7.66 -13.24 8.89
N ASP A 223 -8.24 -14.42 8.64
CA ASP A 223 -8.87 -15.22 9.69
C ASP A 223 -7.82 -16.23 10.18
N ASN A 224 -7.31 -16.02 11.39
CA ASN A 224 -6.27 -16.87 11.97
C ASN A 224 -6.83 -18.14 12.60
N GLU A 225 -8.11 -18.19 12.93
CA GLU A 225 -8.74 -19.38 13.48
C GLU A 225 -8.93 -20.42 12.38
N ASN A 226 -9.46 -19.99 11.23
CA ASN A 226 -9.76 -20.89 10.11
C ASN A 226 -8.61 -21.04 9.11
N GLN A 227 -7.52 -20.29 9.27
CA GLN A 227 -6.39 -20.23 8.32
C GLN A 227 -6.78 -19.73 6.92
N GLU A 228 -7.70 -18.77 6.88
CA GLU A 228 -8.24 -18.22 5.65
C GLU A 228 -7.86 -16.75 5.45
N SER A 229 -8.19 -16.23 4.28
CA SER A 229 -7.93 -14.84 3.91
C SER A 229 -9.10 -14.19 3.21
N ARG A 230 -9.21 -12.88 3.35
CA ARG A 230 -10.11 -12.02 2.56
C ARG A 230 -9.26 -11.02 1.81
N LEU A 231 -9.38 -11.00 0.48
CA LEU A 231 -8.80 -9.95 -0.36
C LEU A 231 -9.76 -8.78 -0.37
N VAL A 232 -9.24 -7.57 -0.19
CA VAL A 232 -9.98 -6.32 -0.35
C VAL A 232 -9.18 -5.40 -1.27
N ILE A 233 -9.80 -4.93 -2.34
CA ILE A 233 -9.25 -3.89 -3.22
C ILE A 233 -9.99 -2.59 -2.91
N ILE A 234 -9.21 -1.56 -2.58
CA ILE A 234 -9.67 -0.24 -2.18
C ILE A 234 -9.22 0.73 -3.26
N SER A 235 -10.18 1.27 -4.01
CA SER A 235 -9.94 2.30 -5.01
C SER A 235 -10.14 3.68 -4.41
N ILE A 236 -9.46 4.69 -4.95
CA ILE A 236 -9.62 6.08 -4.50
C ILE A 236 -10.45 6.84 -5.54
N ASN A 237 -11.60 7.37 -5.13
CA ASN A 237 -12.41 8.16 -6.03
C ASN A 237 -11.64 9.39 -6.53
N LYS A 238 -11.42 9.50 -7.84
CA LYS A 238 -10.63 10.57 -8.45
C LYS A 238 -11.10 11.98 -8.12
N VAL A 239 -12.40 12.19 -7.91
CA VAL A 239 -12.98 13.51 -7.65
C VAL A 239 -12.96 13.82 -6.15
N THR A 240 -13.57 12.96 -5.33
CA THR A 240 -13.73 13.22 -3.90
C THR A 240 -12.48 12.90 -3.08
N LYS A 241 -11.54 12.14 -3.67
CA LYS A 241 -10.35 11.57 -3.02
C LYS A 241 -10.66 10.59 -1.89
N LYS A 242 -11.92 10.19 -1.76
CA LYS A 242 -12.40 9.25 -0.75
C LYS A 242 -12.12 7.80 -1.17
N PRO A 243 -11.57 6.96 -0.28
CA PRO A 243 -11.39 5.54 -0.54
C PRO A 243 -12.73 4.80 -0.51
N TYR A 244 -12.86 3.73 -1.29
CA TYR A 244 -14.00 2.81 -1.24
C TYR A 244 -13.57 1.40 -1.64
N VAL A 245 -14.29 0.40 -1.14
CA VAL A 245 -14.08 -1.00 -1.54
C VAL A 245 -14.61 -1.19 -2.97
N SER A 246 -13.72 -1.45 -3.92
CA SER A 246 -14.07 -1.77 -5.30
C SER A 246 -14.17 -3.28 -5.54
N PHE A 247 -13.59 -4.09 -4.66
CA PHE A 247 -13.70 -5.55 -4.69
C PHE A 247 -13.41 -6.16 -3.32
N ALA A 248 -14.13 -7.22 -2.95
CA ALA A 248 -13.80 -8.05 -1.81
C ALA A 248 -14.23 -9.50 -2.01
N GLU A 249 -13.37 -10.45 -1.64
CA GLU A 249 -13.66 -11.88 -1.75
C GLU A 249 -12.92 -12.69 -0.67
N ASN A 250 -13.56 -13.77 -0.20
CA ASN A 250 -12.99 -14.70 0.78
C ASN A 250 -12.32 -15.87 0.06
N TYR A 251 -11.20 -16.33 0.60
CA TYR A 251 -10.40 -17.43 0.10
C TYR A 251 -10.14 -18.41 1.23
N ASN A 252 -10.36 -19.70 0.97
CA ASN A 252 -10.22 -20.78 1.94
C ASN A 252 -8.75 -21.18 2.18
N ASP A 253 -7.84 -20.20 2.16
CA ASP A 253 -6.40 -20.38 2.39
C ASP A 253 -5.74 -19.02 2.71
N LYS A 254 -4.53 -19.05 3.26
CA LYS A 254 -3.70 -17.87 3.47
C LYS A 254 -3.12 -17.36 2.15
N LEU A 255 -3.49 -16.13 1.79
CA LEU A 255 -2.98 -15.49 0.59
C LEU A 255 -1.66 -14.74 0.83
N LYS A 256 -0.85 -14.67 -0.24
CA LYS A 256 0.19 -13.66 -0.47
C LYS A 256 -0.24 -12.78 -1.62
N LEU A 257 0.18 -11.51 -1.57
CA LEU A 257 -0.25 -10.45 -2.46
C LEU A 257 0.97 -9.77 -3.08
N LYS A 258 0.91 -9.55 -4.40
CA LYS A 258 1.83 -8.69 -5.16
C LYS A 258 1.06 -7.87 -6.18
N SER A 259 1.52 -6.67 -6.50
CA SER A 259 1.05 -5.94 -7.68
C SER A 259 2.02 -6.12 -8.85
N PHE A 260 1.52 -5.91 -10.06
CA PHE A 260 2.32 -5.78 -11.27
C PHE A 260 1.82 -4.59 -12.08
N ALA A 261 2.71 -3.99 -12.85
CA ALA A 261 2.38 -2.85 -13.70
C ALA A 261 1.82 -3.29 -15.06
N LYS A 262 1.11 -2.39 -15.73
CA LYS A 262 0.78 -2.48 -17.16
C LYS A 262 2.01 -2.91 -17.98
N GLY A 263 1.84 -3.89 -18.86
CA GLY A 263 2.90 -4.45 -19.68
C GLY A 263 3.72 -5.58 -19.03
N ALA A 264 3.41 -5.97 -17.79
CA ALA A 264 3.93 -7.19 -17.20
C ALA A 264 3.54 -8.42 -18.04
N SER A 265 4.39 -9.45 -18.09
CA SER A 265 4.07 -10.71 -18.76
C SER A 265 3.23 -11.60 -17.85
N ILE A 266 2.01 -11.96 -18.25
CA ILE A 266 1.05 -12.75 -17.48
C ILE A 266 0.33 -13.77 -18.37
N TYR A 267 -0.25 -14.81 -17.78
CA TYR A 267 -1.23 -15.64 -18.49
C TYR A 267 -2.61 -15.00 -18.41
N MET A 268 -3.34 -14.96 -19.53
CA MET A 268 -4.73 -14.52 -19.62
C MET A 268 -5.53 -15.49 -20.48
N ASN A 269 -5.86 -16.65 -19.92
CA ASN A 269 -6.51 -17.75 -20.63
C ASN A 269 -5.80 -18.12 -21.94
N SER A 270 -4.47 -18.19 -21.88
CA SER A 270 -3.60 -18.39 -23.04
C SER A 270 -2.49 -19.39 -22.72
N SER A 271 -2.00 -20.08 -23.74
CA SER A 271 -0.84 -20.99 -23.63
C SER A 271 0.51 -20.26 -23.56
N SER A 272 0.51 -18.94 -23.80
CA SER A 272 1.70 -18.09 -23.78
C SER A 272 1.44 -16.81 -22.99
N PHE A 273 2.53 -16.19 -22.52
CA PHE A 273 2.45 -14.91 -21.84
C PHE A 273 1.94 -13.81 -22.77
N VAL A 274 0.99 -13.02 -22.25
CA VAL A 274 0.54 -11.77 -22.86
C VAL A 274 0.96 -10.59 -21.99
N LYS A 275 0.93 -9.39 -22.58
CA LYS A 275 1.22 -8.16 -21.87
C LYS A 275 -0.03 -7.69 -21.13
N ALA A 276 0.10 -7.48 -19.83
CA ALA A 276 -0.98 -6.99 -18.99
C ALA A 276 -1.51 -5.65 -19.54
N PRO A 277 -2.82 -5.51 -19.77
CA PRO A 277 -3.39 -4.29 -20.36
C PRO A 277 -3.37 -3.10 -19.40
N ARG A 278 -3.19 -3.34 -18.10
CA ARG A 278 -3.16 -2.36 -17.00
C ARG A 278 -2.43 -2.94 -15.78
N ASP A 279 -2.29 -2.15 -14.73
CA ASP A 279 -1.82 -2.65 -13.43
C ASP A 279 -2.81 -3.67 -12.88
N GLY A 280 -2.28 -4.63 -12.14
CA GLY A 280 -3.12 -5.66 -11.54
C GLY A 280 -2.46 -6.30 -10.35
N ILE A 281 -3.15 -7.32 -9.85
CA ILE A 281 -2.82 -7.99 -8.61
C ILE A 281 -2.56 -9.45 -8.91
N LEU A 282 -1.48 -9.99 -8.35
CA LEU A 282 -1.24 -11.42 -8.25
C LEU A 282 -1.48 -11.83 -6.80
N ILE A 283 -2.50 -12.65 -6.58
CA ILE A 283 -2.61 -13.41 -5.34
C ILE A 283 -2.01 -14.79 -5.54
N SER A 284 -1.42 -15.35 -4.49
CA SER A 284 -0.85 -16.69 -4.52
C SER A 284 -0.97 -17.37 -3.18
N ASN A 285 -1.18 -18.68 -3.20
CA ASN A 285 -1.12 -19.57 -2.04
C ASN A 285 -0.26 -20.79 -2.39
N GLU A 286 -0.41 -21.90 -1.66
CA GLU A 286 0.32 -23.14 -1.96
C GLU A 286 -0.18 -23.82 -3.25
N GLY A 287 -1.46 -23.62 -3.60
CA GLY A 287 -2.10 -24.24 -4.77
C GLY A 287 -1.82 -23.54 -6.11
N GLY A 288 -1.34 -22.30 -6.11
CA GLY A 288 -1.00 -21.59 -7.34
C GLY A 288 -1.12 -20.07 -7.23
N GLY A 289 -1.15 -19.42 -8.40
CA GLY A 289 -1.29 -17.97 -8.52
C GLY A 289 -2.50 -17.59 -9.36
N LEU A 290 -3.20 -16.53 -8.95
CA LEU A 290 -4.34 -15.97 -9.66
C LEU A 290 -4.07 -14.47 -9.91
N VAL A 291 -4.14 -14.08 -11.17
CA VAL A 291 -4.07 -12.68 -11.58
C VAL A 291 -5.46 -12.08 -11.59
N ILE A 292 -5.59 -10.88 -11.04
CA ILE A 292 -6.82 -10.11 -10.93
C ILE A 292 -6.60 -8.77 -11.64
N ILE A 293 -7.44 -8.48 -12.64
CA ILE A 293 -7.34 -7.27 -13.48
C ILE A 293 -8.73 -6.69 -13.67
N TYR A 294 -8.88 -5.37 -13.49
CA TYR A 294 -10.12 -4.67 -13.78
C TYR A 294 -10.39 -4.63 -15.29
N ASP A 295 -11.59 -5.05 -15.71
CA ASP A 295 -12.05 -4.92 -17.08
C ASP A 295 -12.97 -3.70 -17.19
N THR A 296 -12.51 -2.64 -17.86
CA THR A 296 -13.29 -1.41 -18.02
C THR A 296 -14.60 -1.61 -18.78
N ASN A 297 -14.64 -2.53 -19.74
CA ASN A 297 -15.86 -2.76 -20.53
C ASN A 297 -16.92 -3.48 -19.70
N ALA A 298 -16.50 -4.46 -18.90
CA ALA A 298 -17.39 -5.22 -18.02
C ALA A 298 -17.60 -4.55 -16.65
N GLN A 299 -16.87 -3.48 -16.36
CA GLN A 299 -16.85 -2.75 -15.09
C GLN A 299 -16.65 -3.64 -13.85
N LYS A 300 -15.83 -4.69 -13.98
CA LYS A 300 -15.55 -5.64 -12.90
C LYS A 300 -14.15 -6.23 -13.00
N TYR A 301 -13.65 -6.78 -11.90
CA TYR A 301 -12.42 -7.55 -11.89
C TYR A 301 -12.62 -8.92 -12.55
N LYS A 302 -11.64 -9.32 -13.37
CA LYS A 302 -11.52 -10.64 -14.00
C LYS A 302 -10.31 -11.37 -13.45
N PHE A 303 -10.40 -12.69 -13.47
CA PHE A 303 -9.46 -13.60 -12.85
C PHE A 303 -8.81 -14.49 -13.91
N TYR A 304 -7.51 -14.71 -13.78
CA TYR A 304 -6.72 -15.50 -14.72
C TYR A 304 -5.71 -16.36 -13.95
N GLU A 305 -5.87 -17.68 -14.03
CA GLU A 305 -4.91 -18.60 -13.43
C GLU A 305 -3.53 -18.41 -14.06
N GLN A 306 -2.48 -18.48 -13.24
CA GLN A 306 -1.10 -18.33 -13.70
C GLN A 306 -0.45 -19.67 -14.03
N ILE A 307 -1.18 -20.44 -14.85
CA ILE A 307 -0.72 -21.67 -15.48
C ILE A 307 -1.05 -21.60 -16.98
N PRO A 308 -0.20 -22.17 -17.87
CA PRO A 308 -0.52 -22.24 -19.28
C PRO A 308 -1.70 -23.19 -19.50
N ILE A 309 -2.69 -22.78 -20.29
CA ILE A 309 -3.77 -23.68 -20.71
C ILE A 309 -3.22 -24.66 -21.77
N SER A 310 -3.38 -25.96 -21.53
CA SER A 310 -3.13 -27.01 -22.53
C SER A 310 -4.20 -26.97 -23.61
N ILE A 311 -3.80 -27.03 -24.88
CA ILE A 311 -4.71 -26.98 -26.05
C ILE A 311 -5.57 -28.26 -26.16
N GLU A 312 -5.39 -29.27 -25.29
CA GLU A 312 -6.11 -30.56 -25.39
C GLU A 312 -7.53 -30.55 -24.82
N ASP A 313 -7.95 -29.55 -24.03
CA ASP A 313 -9.26 -29.57 -23.36
C ASP A 313 -10.43 -29.00 -24.20
N SER A 314 -10.21 -28.66 -25.48
CA SER A 314 -11.26 -28.11 -26.37
C SER A 314 -11.93 -29.13 -27.29
N ASN A 315 -11.62 -30.43 -27.19
CA ASN A 315 -12.24 -31.49 -27.99
C ASN A 315 -13.11 -32.42 -27.15
N TYR A 316 -14.07 -31.87 -26.41
CA TYR A 316 -15.29 -32.62 -26.11
C TYR A 316 -16.33 -32.22 -27.17
N GLU A 317 -16.32 -32.93 -28.30
CA GLU A 317 -17.51 -33.00 -29.15
C GLU A 317 -18.62 -33.70 -28.34
N GLU A 318 -19.78 -33.05 -28.21
CA GLU A 318 -20.99 -33.70 -27.72
C GLU A 318 -21.34 -34.85 -28.68
N GLU A 319 -21.28 -36.09 -28.20
CA GLU A 319 -21.97 -37.23 -28.82
C GLU A 319 -23.46 -37.24 -28.44
#